data_AF-A0A9Q3QD90-F1
#
_entry.id   AF-A0A9Q3QD90-F1
#
_cell.length_a   1.000
_cell.length_b   1.000
_cell.length_c   1.000
_cell.angle_alpha   90.00
_cell.angle_beta   90.00
_cell.angle_gamma   90.00
#
_symmetry.space_group_name_H-M   'P 1'
#
loop_
_entity.id
_entity.type
_entity.pdbx_description
1 polymer ?
#
loop_
_entity_poly.entity_id
_entity_poly.type
_entity_poly.pdbx_seq_one_letter_code
_entity_poly.pdbx_strand_id
1 'polypeptide(L)'
;MCLPVTPIHNTIYDLLGIISFITQTQSSDQDNWSPFILSSLSKGSNDILHLELQHLSLCHTKTTHLKSLPTISHHYELLPLNPTMQQEYSTLYKEFLSSKRKEPGELFRNINKLQTCCNHHIMLNTIADADLEDHDGRSTQDSSSAITPTLVDVETCMMSSKIAHLLKSLLKNKQSKCGPTKLVVYTQWTQFLNL
;
A
#
# COMPACT_ATOMS: atom_id res chain seq x y z
N MET A 1 -24.18 8.85 7.11
CA MET A 1 -23.58 9.12 5.78
C MET A 1 -22.16 8.58 5.78
N CYS A 2 -21.84 7.63 4.90
CA CYS A 2 -20.49 7.09 4.73
C CYS A 2 -19.91 7.61 3.40
N LEU A 3 -18.63 8.02 3.38
CA LEU A 3 -17.98 8.58 2.19
C LEU A 3 -16.77 7.73 1.76
N PRO A 4 -16.98 6.48 1.30
CA PRO A 4 -15.88 5.66 0.80
C PRO A 4 -15.42 6.18 -0.57
N VAL A 5 -14.10 6.34 -0.74
CA VAL A 5 -13.50 6.74 -2.03
C VAL A 5 -13.51 5.57 -3.03
N THR A 6 -13.45 4.34 -2.53
CA THR A 6 -13.57 3.10 -3.32
C THR A 6 -14.74 2.27 -2.78
N PRO A 7 -15.71 1.86 -3.62
CA PRO A 7 -16.94 1.20 -3.15
C PRO A 7 -16.71 -0.18 -2.53
N ILE A 8 -15.59 -0.85 -2.85
CA ILE A 8 -15.15 -2.11 -2.24
C ILE A 8 -13.66 -1.95 -1.92
N HIS A 9 -13.28 -2.09 -0.65
CA HIS A 9 -11.89 -1.91 -0.24
C HIS A 9 -11.04 -3.16 -0.52
N ASN A 10 -11.41 -4.33 0.02
CA ASN A 10 -10.66 -5.56 -0.21
C ASN A 10 -11.55 -6.81 -0.30
N THR A 11 -12.70 -6.83 0.38
CA THR A 11 -13.60 -7.98 0.41
C THR A 11 -15.08 -7.59 0.37
N ILE A 12 -15.93 -8.55 -0.01
CA ILE A 12 -17.39 -8.44 0.08
C ILE A 12 -17.85 -8.17 1.52
N TYR A 13 -17.10 -8.67 2.51
CA TYR A 13 -17.42 -8.45 3.93
C TYR A 13 -17.29 -6.99 4.34
N ASP A 14 -16.35 -6.24 3.73
CA ASP A 14 -16.24 -4.79 3.96
C ASP A 14 -17.50 -4.06 3.48
N LEU A 15 -18.01 -4.45 2.31
CA LEU A 15 -19.25 -3.92 1.75
C LEU A 15 -20.46 -4.22 2.65
N LEU A 16 -20.56 -5.46 3.16
CA LEU A 16 -21.61 -5.85 4.08
C LEU A 16 -21.54 -5.07 5.41
N GLY A 17 -20.34 -4.83 5.93
CA GLY A 17 -20.13 -4.00 7.12
C GLY A 17 -20.57 -2.54 6.91
N ILE A 18 -20.24 -1.96 5.76
CA ILE A 18 -20.66 -0.59 5.41
C ILE A 18 -22.18 -0.51 5.27
N ILE A 19 -22.80 -1.49 4.61
CA ILE A 19 -24.25 -1.53 4.43
C ILE A 19 -24.95 -1.67 5.79
N SER A 20 -24.50 -2.61 6.64
CA SER A 20 -25.03 -2.76 7.99
C SER A 20 -24.93 -1.47 8.80
N PHE A 21 -23.82 -0.74 8.71
CA PHE A 21 -23.66 0.56 9.36
C PHE A 21 -24.64 1.62 8.82
N ILE A 22 -24.87 1.66 7.50
CA ILE A 22 -25.81 2.62 6.88
C ILE A 22 -27.25 2.29 7.25
N THR A 23 -27.61 1.00 7.35
CA THR A 23 -28.99 0.55 7.59
C THR A 23 -29.33 0.34 9.07
N GLN A 24 -28.35 0.46 9.98
CA GLN A 24 -28.49 0.22 11.43
C GLN A 24 -29.60 1.03 12.13
N THR A 25 -30.09 2.11 11.53
CA THR A 25 -31.19 2.92 12.08
C THR A 25 -32.57 2.32 11.83
N GLN A 26 -32.69 1.24 11.04
CA GLN A 26 -33.96 0.55 10.80
C GLN A 26 -34.06 -0.67 11.72
N SER A 27 -34.88 -0.52 12.77
CA SER A 27 -35.06 -1.49 13.86
C SER A 27 -36.03 -2.62 13.48
N SER A 28 -35.84 -3.27 12.33
CA SER A 28 -36.66 -4.43 11.93
C SER A 28 -35.78 -5.60 11.48
N ASP A 29 -36.17 -6.82 11.86
CA ASP A 29 -35.54 -8.07 11.41
C ASP A 29 -35.67 -8.28 9.88
N GLN A 30 -36.42 -7.43 9.17
CA GLN A 30 -36.55 -7.47 7.71
C GLN A 30 -35.44 -6.72 6.96
N ASP A 31 -34.58 -5.99 7.66
CA ASP A 31 -33.49 -5.18 7.07
C ASP A 31 -32.14 -5.91 7.01
N ASN A 32 -32.16 -7.25 7.07
CA ASN A 32 -30.95 -8.03 6.84
C ASN A 32 -30.68 -8.16 5.33
N TRP A 33 -29.94 -7.20 4.78
CA TRP A 33 -29.53 -7.16 3.37
C TRP A 33 -28.48 -8.22 2.99
N SER A 34 -27.86 -8.87 3.99
CA SER A 34 -26.72 -9.78 3.76
C SER A 34 -27.06 -10.98 2.87
N PRO A 35 -28.18 -11.71 3.08
CA PRO A 35 -28.54 -12.84 2.23
C PRO A 35 -28.83 -12.43 0.78
N PHE A 36 -29.42 -11.25 0.57
CA PHE A 36 -29.73 -10.72 -0.76
C PHE A 36 -28.45 -10.42 -1.54
N ILE A 37 -27.55 -9.63 -0.95
CA ILE A 37 -26.26 -9.25 -1.55
C ILE A 37 -25.39 -10.49 -1.82
N LEU A 38 -25.31 -11.42 -0.85
CA LEU A 38 -24.56 -12.66 -1.02
C LEU A 38 -25.16 -13.54 -2.12
N SER A 39 -26.48 -13.58 -2.26
CA SER A 39 -27.13 -14.33 -3.33
C SER A 39 -26.86 -13.73 -4.72
N SER A 40 -26.89 -12.40 -4.85
CA SER A 40 -26.60 -11.67 -6.08
C SER A 40 -25.14 -11.88 -6.52
N LEU A 41 -24.21 -11.85 -5.56
CA LEU A 41 -22.79 -12.16 -5.77
C LEU A 41 -22.54 -13.62 -6.16
N SER A 42 -23.23 -14.57 -5.51
CA SER A 42 -23.10 -16.01 -5.82
C SER A 42 -23.54 -16.36 -7.25
N LYS A 43 -24.46 -15.57 -7.80
CA LYS A 43 -24.96 -15.70 -9.18
C LYS A 43 -24.07 -15.00 -10.21
N GLY A 44 -23.04 -14.27 -9.78
CA GLY A 44 -22.16 -13.48 -10.66
C GLY A 44 -22.87 -12.33 -11.37
N SER A 45 -24.04 -11.91 -10.89
CA SER A 45 -24.85 -10.89 -11.57
C SER A 45 -24.53 -9.50 -11.04
N ASN A 46 -23.57 -8.84 -11.70
CA ASN A 46 -23.17 -7.48 -11.35
C ASN A 46 -24.30 -6.45 -11.56
N ASP A 47 -25.20 -6.70 -12.50
CA ASP A 47 -26.32 -5.79 -12.79
C ASP A 47 -27.33 -5.75 -11.63
N ILE A 48 -27.66 -6.92 -11.06
CA ILE A 48 -28.56 -7.03 -9.91
C ILE A 48 -27.93 -6.35 -8.69
N LEU A 49 -26.63 -6.59 -8.46
CA LEU A 49 -25.89 -5.94 -7.38
C LEU A 49 -25.86 -4.42 -7.56
N HIS A 50 -25.67 -3.93 -8.79
CA HIS A 50 -25.71 -2.50 -9.09
C HIS A 50 -27.09 -1.89 -8.81
N LEU A 51 -28.16 -2.57 -9.23
CA LEU A 51 -29.55 -2.18 -8.95
C LEU A 51 -29.86 -2.14 -7.45
N GLU A 52 -29.31 -3.06 -6.66
CA GLU A 52 -29.48 -3.07 -5.20
C GLU A 52 -28.70 -1.92 -4.56
N LEU A 53 -27.45 -1.71 -4.98
CA LEU A 53 -26.56 -0.69 -4.40
C LEU A 53 -26.91 0.74 -4.82
N GLN A 54 -27.60 0.96 -5.94
CA GLN A 54 -27.95 2.31 -6.41
C GLN A 54 -28.81 3.10 -5.41
N HIS A 55 -29.55 2.40 -4.55
CA HIS A 55 -30.43 3.00 -3.54
C HIS A 55 -29.67 3.41 -2.27
N LEU A 56 -28.48 2.84 -2.05
CA LEU A 56 -27.67 3.04 -0.85
C LEU A 56 -26.39 3.83 -1.13
N SER A 57 -25.95 3.88 -2.38
CA SER A 57 -24.66 4.44 -2.79
C SER A 57 -24.80 5.35 -4.01
N LEU A 58 -24.12 6.49 -3.94
CA LEU A 58 -23.95 7.40 -5.06
C LEU A 58 -22.47 7.36 -5.48
N CYS A 59 -22.20 6.81 -6.66
CA CYS A 59 -20.85 6.72 -7.21
C CYS A 59 -20.76 7.42 -8.57
N HIS A 60 -19.85 8.38 -8.69
CA HIS A 60 -19.58 9.08 -9.94
C HIS A 60 -18.14 8.87 -10.35
N THR A 61 -17.91 8.55 -11.62
CA THR A 61 -16.56 8.40 -12.16
C THR A 61 -16.11 9.71 -12.81
N LYS A 62 -14.80 9.95 -12.85
CA LYS A 62 -14.23 11.14 -13.53
C LYS A 62 -14.67 11.20 -15.00
N THR A 63 -14.83 10.05 -15.63
CA THR A 63 -15.28 9.90 -17.03
C THR A 63 -16.71 10.33 -17.28
N THR A 64 -17.61 10.23 -16.29
CA THR A 64 -19.03 10.60 -16.49
C THR A 64 -19.29 12.10 -16.30
N HIS A 65 -18.57 12.76 -15.37
CA HIS A 65 -18.85 14.17 -15.02
C HIS A 65 -17.79 15.18 -15.47
N LEU A 66 -16.56 14.76 -15.75
CA LEU A 66 -15.45 15.67 -16.00
C LEU A 66 -14.80 15.38 -17.35
N LYS A 67 -15.53 15.68 -18.43
CA LYS A 67 -15.13 15.43 -19.83
C LYS A 67 -13.88 16.21 -20.28
N SER A 68 -13.46 17.24 -19.53
CA SER A 68 -12.34 18.12 -19.88
C SER A 68 -11.06 17.86 -19.07
N LEU A 69 -10.96 16.74 -18.35
CA LEU A 69 -9.72 16.39 -17.66
C LEU A 69 -8.68 15.80 -18.63
N PRO A 70 -7.39 16.10 -18.44
CA PRO A 70 -6.33 15.46 -19.20
C PRO A 70 -6.32 13.95 -18.94
N THR A 71 -5.99 13.18 -19.98
CA THR A 71 -5.88 11.72 -19.89
C THR A 71 -4.79 11.34 -18.89
N ILE A 72 -5.12 10.42 -17.99
CA ILE A 72 -4.16 9.81 -17.07
C ILE A 72 -3.62 8.56 -17.77
N SER A 73 -2.30 8.49 -17.97
CA SER A 73 -1.63 7.28 -18.42
C SER A 73 -0.94 6.59 -17.25
N HIS A 74 -1.05 5.26 -17.22
CA HIS A 74 -0.38 4.41 -16.23
C HIS A 74 0.75 3.65 -16.91
N HIS A 75 1.94 3.72 -16.32
CA HIS A 75 3.13 3.01 -16.80
C HIS A 75 3.69 2.19 -15.65
N TYR A 76 4.05 0.95 -15.94
CA TYR A 76 4.70 0.05 -15.00
C TYR A 76 6.12 -0.20 -15.49
N GLU A 77 7.09 -0.01 -14.60
CA GLU A 77 8.51 -0.19 -14.92
C GLU A 77 9.10 -1.31 -14.07
N LEU A 78 9.67 -2.31 -14.74
CA LEU A 78 10.38 -3.41 -14.10
C LEU A 78 11.84 -2.99 -13.89
N LEU A 79 12.22 -2.79 -12.63
CA LEU A 79 13.58 -2.39 -12.26
C LEU A 79 14.30 -3.61 -11.68
N PRO A 80 15.43 -4.06 -12.28
CA PRO A 80 16.21 -5.14 -11.71
C PRO A 80 16.84 -4.66 -10.40
N LEU A 81 16.97 -5.55 -9.42
CA LEU A 81 17.70 -5.24 -8.19
C LEU A 81 19.18 -5.04 -8.50
N ASN A 82 19.80 -4.11 -7.77
CA ASN A 82 21.26 -3.99 -7.75
C ASN A 82 21.87 -5.34 -7.30
N PRO A 83 23.01 -5.80 -7.86
CA PRO A 83 23.61 -7.09 -7.52
C PRO A 83 23.78 -7.33 -6.02
N THR A 84 24.19 -6.31 -5.25
CA THR A 84 24.35 -6.43 -3.80
C THR A 84 23.01 -6.68 -3.11
N MET A 85 21.98 -5.91 -3.46
CA MET A 85 20.63 -6.08 -2.92
C MET A 85 19.99 -7.39 -3.38
N GLN A 86 20.33 -7.88 -4.57
CA GLN A 86 19.86 -9.18 -5.06
C GLN A 86 20.40 -10.33 -4.21
N GLN A 87 21.65 -10.25 -3.76
CA GLN A 87 22.24 -11.24 -2.85
C GLN A 87 21.51 -11.22 -1.51
N GLU A 88 21.32 -10.04 -0.93
CA GLU A 88 20.59 -9.87 0.34
C GLU A 88 19.15 -10.37 0.26
N TYR A 89 18.43 -10.00 -0.81
CA TYR A 89 17.08 -10.49 -1.09
C TYR A 89 17.05 -12.02 -1.19
N SER A 90 18.03 -12.61 -1.87
CA SER A 90 18.11 -14.07 -2.04
C SER A 90 18.31 -14.79 -0.70
N THR A 91 19.08 -14.19 0.22
CA THR A 91 19.26 -14.70 1.59
C THR A 91 17.95 -14.64 2.35
N LEU A 92 17.31 -13.46 2.41
CA LEU A 92 16.01 -13.27 3.06
C LEU A 92 14.93 -14.19 2.48
N TYR A 93 14.97 -14.44 1.18
CA TYR A 93 14.00 -15.31 0.51
C TYR A 93 14.22 -16.79 0.85
N LYS A 94 15.46 -17.24 0.94
CA LYS A 94 15.79 -18.60 1.40
C LYS A 94 15.35 -18.81 2.85
N GLU A 95 15.62 -17.84 3.72
CA GLU A 95 15.12 -17.85 5.10
C GLU A 95 13.60 -17.90 5.12
N PHE A 96 12.94 -17.07 4.31
CA PHE A 96 11.50 -17.06 4.18
C PHE A 96 10.94 -18.44 3.78
N LEU A 97 11.57 -19.15 2.84
CA LEU A 97 11.11 -20.47 2.42
C LEU A 97 11.39 -21.58 3.46
N SER A 98 12.41 -21.40 4.28
CA SER A 98 12.85 -22.42 5.25
C SER A 98 11.91 -22.57 6.46
N SER A 99 11.15 -21.53 6.85
CA SER A 99 10.22 -21.62 7.98
C SER A 99 8.95 -22.39 7.58
N LYS A 100 8.84 -23.64 8.04
CA LYS A 100 7.78 -24.60 7.64
C LYS A 100 6.38 -24.30 8.18
N ARG A 101 6.23 -23.44 9.20
CA ARG A 101 4.95 -22.92 9.70
C ARG A 101 5.21 -21.54 10.28
N LYS A 102 4.70 -20.51 9.62
CA LYS A 102 4.79 -19.14 10.12
C LYS A 102 3.46 -18.79 10.76
N GLU A 103 3.50 -18.40 12.02
CA GLU A 103 2.37 -17.65 12.58
C GLU A 103 2.12 -16.43 11.70
N PRO A 104 0.86 -15.97 11.55
CA PRO A 104 0.52 -14.86 10.65
C PRO A 104 1.46 -13.64 10.83
N GLY A 105 1.79 -13.28 12.08
CA GLY A 105 2.73 -12.19 12.36
C GLY A 105 4.13 -12.41 11.79
N GLU A 106 4.68 -13.62 11.87
CA GLU A 106 5.98 -13.96 11.30
C GLU A 106 5.94 -13.98 9.77
N LEU A 107 4.81 -14.40 9.17
CA LEU A 107 4.59 -14.34 7.73
C LEU A 107 4.62 -12.89 7.25
N PHE A 108 3.82 -12.01 7.85
CA PHE A 108 3.77 -10.59 7.50
C PHE A 108 5.12 -9.91 7.71
N ARG A 109 5.81 -10.19 8.82
CA ARG A 109 7.15 -9.67 9.08
C ARG A 109 8.14 -10.04 7.98
N ASN A 110 8.19 -11.31 7.59
CA ASN A 110 9.14 -11.74 6.58
C ASN A 110 8.79 -11.18 5.18
N ILE A 111 7.50 -11.03 4.87
CA ILE A 111 7.05 -10.33 3.64
C ILE A 111 7.50 -8.87 3.68
N ASN A 112 7.34 -8.18 4.81
CA ASN A 112 7.79 -6.81 4.99
C ASN A 112 9.31 -6.69 4.80
N LYS A 113 10.12 -7.60 5.37
CA LYS A 113 11.58 -7.61 5.15
C LYS A 113 11.93 -7.75 3.66
N LEU A 114 11.28 -8.65 2.94
CA LEU A 114 11.47 -8.80 1.49
C LEU A 114 11.07 -7.54 0.71
N GLN A 115 9.93 -6.92 1.04
CA GLN A 115 9.47 -5.69 0.40
C GLN A 115 10.40 -4.50 0.67
N THR A 116 10.90 -4.39 1.90
CA THR A 116 11.83 -3.34 2.32
C THR A 116 13.17 -3.47 1.61
N CYS A 117 13.69 -4.71 1.49
CA CYS A 117 14.88 -4.98 0.69
C CYS A 117 14.69 -4.53 -0.77
N CYS A 118 13.50 -4.71 -1.37
CA CYS A 118 13.22 -4.19 -2.71
C CYS A 118 13.18 -2.66 -2.82
N ASN A 119 13.05 -1.93 -1.71
CA ASN A 119 13.09 -0.47 -1.68
C ASN A 119 14.51 0.03 -1.45
N HIS A 120 15.15 -0.37 -0.35
CA HIS A 120 16.53 0.00 -0.01
C HIS A 120 17.06 -0.86 1.15
N HIS A 121 18.32 -1.29 1.09
CA HIS A 121 18.91 -2.16 2.12
C HIS A 121 19.00 -1.49 3.52
N ILE A 122 19.38 -0.21 3.61
CA ILE A 122 19.43 0.55 4.88
C ILE A 122 18.11 0.47 5.67
N MET A 123 16.97 0.38 4.98
CA MET A 123 15.67 0.32 5.64
C MET A 123 15.42 -1.02 6.36
N LEU A 124 16.28 -2.03 6.21
CA LEU A 124 16.18 -3.28 6.95
C LEU A 124 16.59 -3.13 8.42
N ASN A 125 17.53 -2.23 8.71
CA ASN A 125 18.04 -2.03 10.08
C ASN A 125 16.96 -1.50 11.02
N THR A 126 16.07 -0.66 10.51
CA THR A 126 14.96 -0.11 11.29
C THR A 126 13.87 -1.13 11.61
N ILE A 127 13.75 -2.21 10.82
CA ILE A 127 12.88 -3.34 11.14
C ILE A 127 13.53 -4.20 12.24
N ALA A 128 14.85 -4.34 12.23
CA ALA A 128 15.59 -5.05 13.26
C ALA A 128 15.53 -4.33 14.62
N ASP A 129 15.54 -2.99 14.63
CA ASP A 129 15.38 -2.21 15.86
C ASP A 129 13.97 -2.35 16.45
N ALA A 130 12.93 -2.42 15.61
CA ALA A 130 11.57 -2.71 16.05
C ALA A 130 11.40 -4.14 16.61
N ASP A 131 12.23 -5.11 16.16
CA ASP A 131 12.23 -6.48 16.67
C ASP A 131 12.76 -6.56 18.14
N LEU A 132 13.49 -5.54 18.64
CA LEU A 132 14.02 -5.51 20.02
C LEU A 132 13.02 -4.95 21.05
N GLU A 133 12.12 -4.05 20.65
CA GLU A 133 11.17 -3.43 21.57
C GLU A 133 9.99 -4.35 21.94
N ASP A 134 9.67 -5.35 21.12
CA ASP A 134 8.52 -6.23 21.33
C ASP A 134 8.81 -7.40 22.29
N HIS A 135 10.07 -7.61 22.68
CA HIS A 135 10.48 -8.78 23.49
C HIS A 135 10.76 -8.49 24.97
N ASP A 136 10.88 -7.22 25.38
CA ASP A 136 11.19 -6.87 26.77
C ASP A 136 10.15 -5.88 27.32
N GLY A 137 9.12 -6.41 27.97
CA GLY A 137 8.08 -5.65 28.68
C GLY A 137 8.57 -4.89 29.92
N ARG A 138 9.80 -4.38 29.90
CA ARG A 138 10.41 -3.52 30.93
C ARG A 138 11.48 -2.61 30.33
N SER A 139 11.12 -1.38 29.98
CA SER A 139 11.77 -0.20 30.58
C SER A 139 11.02 1.09 30.23
N THR A 140 10.58 1.78 31.27
CA THR A 140 10.46 3.24 31.29
C THR A 140 11.85 3.84 31.18
N GLN A 141 12.14 4.55 30.09
CA GLN A 141 12.98 5.75 30.11
C GLN A 141 12.76 6.57 28.84
N ASP A 142 12.48 7.85 29.05
CA ASP A 142 12.34 8.90 28.04
C ASP A 142 13.40 8.77 26.95
N SER A 143 12.99 8.19 25.82
CA SER A 143 13.77 8.19 24.58
C SER A 143 13.00 8.99 23.55
N SER A 144 12.94 10.30 23.79
CA SER A 144 12.85 11.28 22.70
C SER A 144 14.18 11.31 21.95
N SER A 145 14.63 10.16 21.45
CA SER A 145 15.63 10.08 20.40
C SER A 145 14.96 10.60 19.14
N ALA A 146 15.01 11.93 18.98
CA ALA A 146 14.84 12.56 17.70
C ALA A 146 15.68 11.75 16.71
N ILE A 147 14.99 11.06 15.78
CA ILE A 147 15.61 10.32 14.68
C ILE A 147 16.50 11.34 13.99
N THR A 148 17.79 11.32 14.32
CA THR A 148 18.77 12.16 13.66
C THR A 148 18.81 11.61 12.25
N PRO A 149 18.47 12.40 11.22
CA PRO A 149 18.48 11.90 9.86
C PRO A 149 19.90 11.40 9.61
N THR A 150 20.06 10.09 9.50
CA THR A 150 21.32 9.50 9.09
C THR A 150 21.54 10.05 7.69
N LEU A 151 22.51 10.95 7.54
CA LEU A 151 22.88 11.49 6.25
C LEU A 151 23.43 10.31 5.43
N VAL A 152 22.56 9.72 4.61
CA VAL A 152 22.94 8.67 3.65
C VAL A 152 23.58 9.37 2.48
N ASP A 153 24.80 8.95 2.13
CA ASP A 153 25.49 9.50 0.97
C ASP A 153 24.79 9.09 -0.33
N VAL A 154 25.00 9.89 -1.37
CA VAL A 154 24.32 9.69 -2.67
C VAL A 154 24.66 8.33 -3.27
N GLU A 155 25.89 7.85 -3.12
CA GLU A 155 26.31 6.56 -3.68
C GLU A 155 25.52 5.42 -3.04
N THR A 156 25.34 5.49 -1.72
CA THR A 156 24.52 4.53 -0.99
C THR A 156 23.04 4.60 -1.38
N CYS A 157 22.44 5.79 -1.52
CA CYS A 157 21.06 5.92 -2.03
C CYS A 157 20.90 5.32 -3.44
N MET A 158 21.92 5.47 -4.29
CA MET A 158 21.92 4.96 -5.67
C MET A 158 22.01 3.44 -5.75
N MET A 159 22.26 2.74 -4.65
CA MET A 159 22.14 1.28 -4.59
C MET A 159 20.70 0.83 -4.84
N SER A 160 19.69 1.65 -4.49
CA SER A 160 18.31 1.39 -4.87
C SER A 160 18.06 1.67 -6.33
N SER A 161 17.68 0.63 -7.07
CA SER A 161 17.26 0.75 -8.47
C SER A 161 16.08 1.70 -8.65
N LYS A 162 15.19 1.83 -7.64
CA LYS A 162 14.06 2.76 -7.67
C LYS A 162 14.52 4.21 -7.57
N ILE A 163 15.45 4.51 -6.65
CA ILE A 163 16.01 5.86 -6.48
C ILE A 163 16.85 6.24 -7.70
N ALA A 164 17.72 5.33 -8.17
CA ALA A 164 18.52 5.55 -9.36
C ALA A 164 17.66 5.85 -10.60
N HIS A 165 16.57 5.11 -10.79
CA HIS A 165 15.62 5.33 -11.87
C HIS A 165 14.84 6.64 -11.73
N LEU A 166 14.39 6.96 -10.51
CA LEU A 166 13.69 8.21 -10.20
C LEU A 166 14.57 9.42 -10.53
N LEU A 167 15.83 9.41 -10.10
CA LEU A 167 16.79 10.48 -10.38
C LEU A 167 17.07 10.62 -11.88
N LYS A 168 17.24 9.50 -12.60
CA LYS A 168 17.38 9.51 -14.06
C LYS A 168 16.16 10.13 -14.74
N SER A 169 14.96 9.78 -14.28
CA SER A 169 13.69 10.31 -14.81
C SER A 169 13.54 11.81 -14.53
N LEU A 170 13.93 12.27 -13.34
CA LEU A 170 13.95 13.69 -12.97
C LEU A 170 14.92 14.49 -13.84
N LEU A 171 16.13 13.96 -14.06
CA LEU A 171 17.13 14.59 -14.93
C LEU A 171 16.64 14.69 -16.38
N LYS A 172 16.01 13.63 -16.91
CA LYS A 172 15.40 13.64 -18.24
C LYS A 172 14.28 14.67 -18.35
N ASN A 173 13.43 14.79 -17.33
CA ASN A 173 12.34 15.75 -17.30
C ASN A 173 12.83 17.20 -17.22
N LYS A 174 13.94 17.49 -16.52
CA LYS A 174 14.56 18.84 -16.53
C LYS A 174 15.02 19.27 -17.92
N GLN A 175 15.37 18.32 -18.78
CA GLN A 175 15.81 18.58 -20.16
C GLN A 175 14.66 18.62 -21.17
N SER A 176 13.43 18.31 -20.73
CA SER A 176 12.25 18.30 -21.60
C SER A 176 11.84 19.71 -21.99
N LYS A 177 11.52 19.91 -23.27
CA LYS A 177 11.04 21.19 -23.82
C LYS A 177 9.61 21.56 -23.38
N CYS A 178 8.91 20.66 -22.69
CA CYS A 178 7.46 20.78 -22.42
C CYS A 178 7.10 21.62 -21.18
N GLY A 179 8.00 22.48 -20.70
CA GLY A 179 7.80 23.29 -19.50
C GLY A 179 8.06 22.53 -18.19
N PRO A 180 8.03 23.21 -17.04
CA PRO A 180 8.37 22.62 -15.74
C PRO A 180 7.30 21.61 -15.31
N THR A 181 7.68 20.32 -15.31
CA THR A 181 6.84 19.25 -14.78
C THR A 181 7.11 19.09 -13.28
N LYS A 182 6.06 19.10 -12.45
CA LYS A 182 6.15 18.77 -11.02
C LYS A 182 5.90 17.27 -10.85
N LEU A 183 6.74 16.62 -10.04
CA LEU A 183 6.59 15.20 -9.70
C LEU A 183 6.08 15.07 -8.26
N VAL A 184 5.14 14.15 -8.05
CA VAL A 184 4.71 13.73 -6.72
C VAL A 184 5.10 12.28 -6.54
N VAL A 185 5.85 11.98 -5.49
CA VAL A 185 6.30 10.62 -5.15
C VAL A 185 5.49 10.12 -3.98
N TYR A 186 4.89 8.94 -4.14
CA TYR A 186 4.14 8.26 -3.10
C TYR A 186 4.91 7.01 -2.66
N THR A 187 4.98 6.79 -1.35
CA THR A 187 5.56 5.58 -0.76
C THR A 187 4.77 5.22 0.49
N GLN A 188 4.70 3.92 0.80
CA GLN A 188 4.15 3.41 2.06
C GLN A 188 5.15 3.52 3.22
N TRP A 189 6.42 3.80 2.92
CA TRP A 189 7.52 3.74 3.88
C TRP A 189 8.05 5.14 4.18
N THR A 190 7.77 5.66 5.38
CA THR A 190 8.25 6.99 5.81
C THR A 190 9.77 7.10 5.71
N GLN A 191 10.49 6.04 6.06
CA GLN A 191 11.96 6.01 6.02
C GLN A 191 12.51 6.13 4.59
N PHE A 192 11.75 5.71 3.58
CA PHE A 192 12.15 5.90 2.18
C PHE A 192 12.14 7.38 1.78
N LEU A 193 11.33 8.21 2.44
CA LEU A 193 11.33 9.67 2.20
C LEU A 193 12.55 10.38 2.80
N ASN A 194 13.27 9.72 3.71
CA ASN A 194 14.51 10.25 4.29
C ASN A 194 15.73 9.97 3.40
N LEU A 195 15.58 9.14 2.36
CA LEU A 195 16.60 8.80 1.36
C LEU A 195 16.53 9.74 0.15
#